data_AF-A0A0C9QHZ4-F1
#
_entry.id   AF-A0A0C9QHZ4-F1
#
_cell.length_a   1.000
_cell.length_b   1.000
_cell.length_c   1.000
_cell.angle_alpha   90.00
_cell.angle_beta   90.00
_cell.angle_gamma   90.00
#
_symmetry.space_group_name_H-M   'P 1'
#
loop_
_entity.id
_entity.type
_entity.pdbx_description
1 polymer ?
#
loop_
_entity_poly.entity_id
_entity_poly.type
_entity_poly.pdbx_seq_one_letter_code
_entity_poly.pdbx_strand_id
1 'polypeptide(L)'
;NTISTWKKWVPGDSGPGGRISGSVCGLDPKFCDAPASIAPYEWPDDITKWPICRKMNPFSQRFRSNNGHPPSNSNFPVGRYKDKMAEHMVCEVIGHPCCIGIHGMCRITTKEYCDFVHGYFHEEASLCSQVECLHDVCGMIPFLHPEWPDQFYRLFTTTFLHAGIFHLAITILVQYYLMRDLEKLTGSLRIALIYFTGALAGNLASAIFIPYRAEVGPAGAHFALLATLVVEVLNSWPMLKHPRRALSKLIIILVGLLILGILPWVDNYAHLFGFIFGFLASYALMPFITFGHYDRRRKVILIWICLVAILSLFALLIALFYNVPVYECEVCKLFNCIPFTRDFCASQNINFKREEPV
;
A
#
# COMPACT_ATOMS: atom_id res chain seq x y z
N ASN A 1 -7.50 -0.63 35.26
CA ASN A 1 -8.85 -0.96 34.76
C ASN A 1 -8.74 -1.55 33.38
N THR A 2 -8.91 -2.86 33.25
CA THR A 2 -9.02 -3.53 31.96
C THR A 2 -10.38 -3.21 31.35
N ILE A 3 -10.39 -2.59 30.17
CA ILE A 3 -11.62 -2.20 29.46
C ILE A 3 -12.40 -3.45 28.98
N SER A 4 -11.71 -4.59 28.83
CA SER A 4 -12.31 -5.91 28.61
C SER A 4 -11.32 -7.03 28.97
N THR A 5 -11.82 -8.25 29.16
CA THR A 5 -11.00 -9.46 29.26
C THR A 5 -11.31 -10.37 28.07
N TRP A 6 -10.29 -10.74 27.31
CA TRP A 6 -10.45 -11.65 26.18
C TRP A 6 -10.47 -13.09 26.69
N LYS A 7 -11.57 -13.81 26.48
CA LYS A 7 -11.69 -15.22 26.86
C LYS A 7 -11.54 -16.10 25.62
N LYS A 8 -10.44 -16.86 25.54
CA LYS A 8 -10.26 -17.90 24.52
C LYS A 8 -10.81 -19.22 25.06
N TRP A 9 -11.75 -19.83 24.34
CA TRP A 9 -12.22 -21.18 24.65
C TRP A 9 -11.18 -22.20 24.17
N VAL A 10 -11.08 -23.35 24.83
CA VAL A 10 -10.15 -24.43 24.47
C VAL A 10 -10.96 -25.64 24.01
N PRO A 11 -10.39 -26.58 23.23
CA PRO A 11 -11.12 -27.77 22.78
C PRO A 11 -11.78 -28.57 23.93
N GLY A 12 -11.21 -28.52 25.14
CA GLY A 12 -11.78 -29.14 26.35
C GLY A 12 -12.77 -28.28 27.15
N ASP A 13 -12.88 -26.98 26.85
CA ASP A 13 -13.85 -26.03 27.44
C ASP A 13 -14.36 -25.13 26.31
N SER A 14 -15.20 -25.72 25.45
CA SER A 14 -15.73 -25.07 24.26
C SER A 14 -16.79 -24.05 24.66
N GLY A 15 -16.78 -22.89 24.01
CA GLY A 15 -17.79 -21.87 24.22
C GLY A 15 -19.19 -22.33 23.79
N PRO A 16 -20.24 -21.51 24.03
CA PRO A 16 -21.62 -21.87 23.73
C PRO A 16 -21.81 -22.39 22.30
N GLY A 17 -22.17 -23.67 22.15
CA GLY A 17 -22.34 -24.34 20.85
C GLY A 17 -21.08 -24.91 20.21
N GLY A 18 -20.05 -25.23 21.00
CA GLY A 18 -18.89 -25.99 20.52
C GLY A 18 -17.81 -25.14 19.84
N ARG A 19 -17.91 -23.80 19.91
CA ARG A 19 -16.93 -22.90 19.27
C ARG A 19 -15.65 -22.79 20.09
N ILE A 20 -14.53 -22.74 19.39
CA ILE A 20 -13.18 -22.64 19.94
C ILE A 20 -12.69 -21.19 20.10
N SER A 21 -13.39 -20.23 19.52
CA SER A 21 -13.08 -18.80 19.60
C SER A 21 -14.09 -18.05 20.47
N GLY A 22 -13.59 -17.08 21.24
CA GLY A 22 -14.34 -16.30 22.23
C GLY A 22 -15.52 -15.56 21.63
N SER A 23 -16.67 -15.61 22.29
CA SER A 23 -17.75 -14.64 22.09
C SER A 23 -17.27 -13.27 22.55
N VAL A 24 -17.39 -12.25 21.70
CA VAL A 24 -17.04 -10.88 22.06
C VAL A 24 -18.26 -10.25 22.71
N CYS A 25 -18.05 -9.46 23.76
CA CYS A 25 -19.12 -8.72 24.42
C CYS A 25 -19.97 -7.96 23.37
N GLY A 26 -21.27 -8.27 23.30
CA GLY A 26 -22.20 -7.64 22.35
C GLY A 26 -22.14 -8.14 20.90
N LEU A 27 -21.29 -9.12 20.58
CA LEU A 27 -21.15 -9.68 19.23
C LEU A 27 -21.06 -11.22 19.29
N ASP A 28 -22.14 -11.88 18.86
CA ASP A 28 -22.22 -13.34 18.72
C ASP A 28 -23.04 -13.69 17.45
N PRO A 29 -22.53 -14.57 16.57
CA PRO A 29 -23.21 -14.93 15.32
C PRO A 29 -24.59 -15.56 15.51
N LYS A 30 -24.88 -16.17 16.66
CA LYS A 30 -26.20 -16.72 17.01
C LYS A 30 -27.25 -15.65 17.32
N PHE A 31 -26.81 -14.47 17.72
CA PHE A 31 -27.67 -13.38 18.15
C PHE A 31 -27.78 -12.26 17.10
N CYS A 32 -27.04 -12.38 15.99
CA CYS A 32 -27.11 -11.47 14.86
C CYS A 32 -28.15 -11.92 13.84
N ASP A 33 -29.13 -11.08 13.56
CA ASP A 33 -30.16 -11.31 12.53
C ASP A 33 -29.67 -10.86 11.13
N ALA A 34 -28.77 -9.89 11.06
CA ALA A 34 -28.30 -9.32 9.79
C ALA A 34 -26.80 -8.96 9.81
N PRO A 35 -25.92 -9.74 9.15
CA PRO A 35 -26.20 -11.01 8.46
C PRO A 35 -26.35 -12.19 9.44
N ALA A 36 -27.35 -13.05 9.24
CA ALA A 36 -27.52 -14.25 10.05
C ALA A 36 -26.44 -15.30 9.74
N SER A 37 -25.89 -15.95 10.76
CA SER A 37 -24.93 -17.05 10.61
C SER A 37 -25.66 -18.39 10.49
N ILE A 38 -26.10 -18.73 9.28
CA ILE A 38 -26.81 -19.98 8.97
C ILE A 38 -26.18 -20.69 7.77
N ALA A 39 -26.18 -22.02 7.75
CA ALA A 39 -25.67 -22.80 6.62
C ALA A 39 -26.36 -22.37 5.29
N PRO A 40 -25.60 -22.17 4.20
CA PRO A 40 -24.16 -22.40 4.02
C PRO A 40 -23.24 -21.22 4.38
N TYR A 41 -23.79 -20.08 4.83
CA TYR A 41 -23.08 -18.83 5.12
C TYR A 41 -22.78 -18.64 6.61
N GLU A 42 -22.31 -19.70 7.28
CA GLU A 42 -21.96 -19.63 8.69
C GLU A 42 -20.74 -18.74 8.91
N TRP A 43 -20.78 -17.90 9.94
CA TRP A 43 -19.64 -17.08 10.30
C TRP A 43 -18.52 -18.00 10.80
N PRO A 44 -17.29 -17.86 10.30
CA PRO A 44 -16.17 -18.72 10.66
C PRO A 44 -15.82 -18.58 12.15
N ASP A 45 -15.10 -19.55 12.69
CA ASP A 45 -14.56 -19.42 14.06
C ASP A 45 -13.50 -18.32 14.16
N ASP A 46 -12.85 -17.93 13.07
CA ASP A 46 -11.94 -16.80 13.07
C ASP A 46 -12.70 -15.47 13.24
N ILE A 47 -12.61 -14.88 14.44
CA ILE A 47 -13.27 -13.61 14.80
C ILE A 47 -12.87 -12.45 13.89
N THR A 48 -11.68 -12.52 13.28
CA THR A 48 -11.20 -11.45 12.39
C THR A 48 -12.02 -11.39 11.10
N LYS A 49 -12.70 -12.47 10.74
CA LYS A 49 -13.53 -12.58 9.53
C LYS A 49 -15.03 -12.34 9.80
N TRP A 50 -15.38 -11.88 10.99
CA TRP A 50 -16.78 -11.64 11.35
C TRP A 50 -17.30 -10.34 10.73
N PRO A 51 -18.43 -10.38 9.99
CA PRO A 51 -19.03 -9.18 9.43
C PRO A 51 -19.65 -8.28 10.52
N ILE A 52 -19.96 -7.04 10.16
CA ILE A 52 -20.66 -6.09 11.03
C ILE A 52 -22.09 -6.59 11.28
N CYS A 53 -22.44 -6.78 12.55
CA CYS A 53 -23.81 -7.09 12.93
C CYS A 53 -24.68 -5.82 12.93
N ARG A 54 -25.49 -5.64 11.88
CA ARG A 54 -26.36 -4.46 11.74
C ARG A 54 -27.65 -4.56 12.53
N LYS A 55 -28.12 -5.78 12.76
CA LYS A 55 -29.36 -6.04 13.50
C LYS A 55 -29.18 -7.23 14.42
N MET A 56 -29.35 -7.00 15.71
CA MET A 56 -29.41 -8.04 16.73
C MET A 56 -30.86 -8.43 16.99
N ASN A 57 -31.09 -9.66 17.44
CA ASN A 57 -32.42 -10.19 17.73
C ASN A 57 -33.20 -9.25 18.70
N PRO A 58 -34.49 -8.92 18.46
CA PRO A 58 -35.29 -8.03 19.31
C PRO A 58 -35.24 -8.29 20.82
N PHE A 59 -35.05 -9.56 21.23
CA PHE A 59 -34.89 -9.94 22.63
C PHE A 59 -33.60 -9.36 23.25
N SER A 60 -32.55 -9.22 22.46
CA SER A 60 -31.27 -8.62 22.86
C SER A 60 -31.25 -7.08 22.76
N GLN A 61 -32.02 -6.47 21.85
CA GLN A 61 -32.05 -5.00 21.66
C GLN A 61 -32.70 -4.25 22.82
N ARG A 62 -33.71 -4.85 23.50
CA ARG A 62 -34.42 -4.23 24.63
C ARG A 62 -33.52 -3.84 25.81
N PHE A 63 -32.33 -4.41 25.91
CA PHE A 63 -31.37 -4.12 27.00
C PHE A 63 -30.21 -3.19 26.58
N ARG A 64 -30.06 -2.88 25.28
CA ARG A 64 -29.09 -1.90 24.78
C ARG A 64 -29.66 -0.47 24.76
N SER A 65 -31.00 -0.33 24.79
CA SER A 65 -31.72 0.92 24.53
C SER A 65 -31.93 1.85 25.73
N ASN A 66 -31.40 1.55 26.92
CA ASN A 66 -31.51 2.50 28.03
C ASN A 66 -30.20 3.25 28.22
N ASN A 67 -30.15 4.46 27.66
CA ASN A 67 -29.30 5.53 28.17
C ASN A 67 -29.52 5.67 29.68
N GLY A 68 -28.60 5.11 30.47
CA GLY A 68 -28.27 5.54 31.82
C GLY A 68 -29.28 5.34 32.96
N HIS A 69 -30.47 4.76 32.77
CA HIS A 69 -31.38 4.49 33.89
C HIS A 69 -32.07 3.11 33.76
N PRO A 70 -32.01 2.23 34.78
CA PRO A 70 -32.85 1.05 34.80
C PRO A 70 -34.32 1.51 34.90
N PRO A 71 -35.28 0.93 34.15
CA PRO A 71 -36.68 1.22 34.37
C PRO A 71 -37.04 0.74 35.77
N SER A 72 -37.27 1.66 36.69
CA SER A 72 -37.96 1.37 37.93
C SER A 72 -39.37 0.89 37.56
N ASN A 73 -39.78 -0.25 38.13
CA ASN A 73 -41.10 -0.86 37.95
C ASN A 73 -41.45 -1.43 36.57
N SER A 74 -40.81 -2.54 36.22
CA SER A 74 -41.58 -3.66 35.67
C SER A 74 -41.07 -4.97 36.25
N ASN A 75 -41.94 -5.67 36.98
CA ASN A 75 -41.75 -7.07 37.38
C ASN A 75 -41.71 -7.93 36.11
N PHE A 76 -40.56 -7.95 35.42
CA PHE A 76 -40.27 -8.93 34.40
C PHE A 76 -39.78 -10.21 35.07
N PRO A 77 -40.31 -11.40 34.72
CA PRO A 77 -39.88 -12.65 35.31
C PRO A 77 -38.49 -13.03 34.79
N VAL A 78 -37.45 -12.52 35.45
CA VAL A 78 -36.03 -12.83 35.18
C VAL A 78 -35.74 -14.34 35.35
N GLY A 79 -36.57 -15.06 36.11
CA GLY A 79 -36.35 -16.48 36.43
C GLY A 79 -36.67 -17.50 35.34
N ARG A 80 -37.48 -17.18 34.31
CA ARG A 80 -37.97 -18.19 33.34
C ARG A 80 -37.26 -18.18 31.97
N TYR A 81 -36.32 -17.26 31.76
CA TYR A 81 -35.62 -17.06 30.48
C TYR A 81 -34.08 -17.00 30.61
N LYS A 82 -33.55 -17.37 31.79
CA LYS A 82 -32.11 -17.42 32.06
C LYS A 82 -31.36 -18.35 31.08
N ASP A 83 -32.05 -19.37 30.56
CA ASP A 83 -31.50 -20.36 29.63
C ASP A 83 -31.45 -19.90 28.16
N LYS A 84 -32.00 -18.72 27.81
CA LYS A 84 -32.04 -18.22 26.42
C LYS A 84 -31.12 -17.02 26.14
N MET A 85 -30.50 -16.45 27.15
CA MET A 85 -29.54 -15.35 27.01
C MET A 85 -28.18 -15.81 27.49
N ALA A 86 -27.22 -15.86 26.58
CA ALA A 86 -25.86 -16.19 26.93
C ALA A 86 -25.24 -15.00 27.70
N GLU A 87 -24.59 -15.27 28.83
CA GLU A 87 -24.07 -14.25 29.76
C GLU A 87 -23.16 -13.22 29.07
N HIS A 88 -22.43 -13.63 28.03
CA HIS A 88 -21.54 -12.77 27.26
C HIS A 88 -22.25 -11.72 26.39
N MET A 89 -23.57 -11.82 26.20
CA MET A 89 -24.36 -10.82 25.47
C MET A 89 -24.92 -9.71 26.39
N VAL A 90 -24.76 -9.84 27.71
CA VAL A 90 -25.26 -8.88 28.71
C VAL A 90 -24.10 -8.05 29.23
N CYS A 91 -23.62 -7.14 28.39
CA CYS A 91 -22.48 -6.27 28.71
C CYS A 91 -22.62 -4.93 28.00
N GLU A 92 -22.09 -3.88 28.62
CA GLU A 92 -22.05 -2.54 28.04
C GLU A 92 -20.84 -2.42 27.11
N VAL A 93 -21.09 -2.20 25.81
CA VAL A 93 -20.04 -1.97 24.83
C VAL A 93 -19.69 -0.48 24.84
N ILE A 94 -18.65 -0.12 25.59
CA ILE A 94 -18.17 1.27 25.72
C ILE A 94 -17.06 1.57 24.69
N GLY A 95 -16.35 0.54 24.24
CA GLY A 95 -15.22 0.65 23.32
C GLY A 95 -15.58 0.25 21.89
N HIS A 96 -15.25 1.10 20.93
CA HIS A 96 -15.40 0.84 19.50
C HIS A 96 -14.09 1.10 18.75
N PRO A 97 -13.91 0.55 17.53
CA PRO A 97 -12.77 0.86 16.67
C PRO A 97 -12.65 2.38 16.42
N CYS A 98 -11.48 2.92 16.74
CA CYS A 98 -11.08 4.27 16.41
C CYS A 98 -9.84 4.21 15.51
N CYS A 99 -9.93 4.82 14.34
CA CYS A 99 -8.84 4.93 13.39
C CYS A 99 -8.02 6.19 13.68
N ILE A 100 -6.75 6.01 14.04
CA ILE A 100 -5.90 7.07 14.58
C ILE A 100 -4.59 7.16 13.79
N GLY A 101 -4.16 8.40 13.54
CA GLY A 101 -2.83 8.72 13.03
C GLY A 101 -2.63 8.34 11.57
N ILE A 102 -1.55 8.85 10.98
CA ILE A 102 -1.23 8.72 9.55
C ILE A 102 -0.93 7.30 9.08
N HIS A 103 -0.75 6.36 10.01
CA HIS A 103 -0.53 4.94 9.71
C HIS A 103 -1.83 4.14 9.64
N GLY A 104 -2.99 4.77 9.87
CA GLY A 104 -4.28 4.08 9.90
C GLY A 104 -4.32 3.05 11.04
N MET A 105 -3.83 3.40 12.23
CA MET A 105 -3.82 2.48 13.35
C MET A 105 -5.24 2.30 13.89
N CYS A 106 -5.72 1.07 13.96
CA CYS A 106 -6.98 0.78 14.63
C CYS A 106 -6.76 0.49 16.12
N ARG A 107 -7.47 1.23 16.98
CA ARG A 107 -7.52 0.99 18.42
C ARG A 107 -8.97 0.97 18.90
N ILE A 108 -9.36 -0.08 19.62
CA ILE A 108 -10.67 -0.10 20.30
C ILE A 108 -10.56 0.81 21.53
N THR A 109 -11.35 1.87 21.58
CA THR A 109 -11.32 2.89 22.64
C THR A 109 -12.68 3.56 22.79
N THR A 110 -12.83 4.44 23.78
CA THR A 110 -14.07 5.20 23.99
C THR A 110 -14.15 6.38 23.01
N LYS A 111 -15.36 6.91 22.79
CA LYS A 111 -15.59 8.04 21.88
C LYS A 111 -14.80 9.28 22.32
N GLU A 112 -14.78 9.57 23.62
CA GLU A 112 -14.09 10.74 24.18
C GLU A 112 -12.58 10.69 23.92
N TYR A 113 -11.97 9.50 24.04
CA TYR A 113 -10.55 9.33 23.73
C TYR A 113 -10.30 9.46 22.23
N CYS A 114 -11.17 8.90 21.38
CA CYS A 114 -11.05 9.01 19.93
C CYS A 114 -11.11 10.46 19.45
N ASP A 115 -12.07 11.23 19.98
CA ASP A 115 -12.22 12.66 19.70
C ASP A 115 -11.01 13.46 20.18
N PHE A 116 -10.46 13.12 21.36
CA PHE A 116 -9.27 13.75 21.92
C PHE A 116 -8.02 13.58 21.03
N VAL A 117 -7.86 12.41 20.41
CA VAL A 117 -6.73 12.14 19.48
C VAL A 117 -7.03 12.51 18.02
N HIS A 118 -8.15 13.18 17.77
CA HIS A 118 -8.63 13.52 16.41
C HIS A 118 -8.72 12.28 15.49
N GLY A 119 -9.13 11.15 16.03
CA GLY A 119 -9.38 9.92 15.28
C GLY A 119 -10.78 9.88 14.67
N TYR A 120 -11.01 8.91 13.80
CA TYR A 120 -12.33 8.60 13.25
C TYR A 120 -12.95 7.43 14.03
N PHE A 121 -14.12 7.66 14.64
CA PHE A 121 -14.80 6.70 15.51
C PHE A 121 -15.90 5.93 14.77
N HIS A 122 -15.84 4.60 14.80
CA HIS A 122 -16.82 3.74 14.13
C HIS A 122 -17.84 3.16 15.13
N GLU A 123 -19.00 3.80 15.27
CA GLU A 123 -20.07 3.35 16.17
C GLU A 123 -20.71 2.02 15.72
N GLU A 124 -20.70 1.76 14.42
CA GLU A 124 -21.28 0.59 13.78
C GLU A 124 -20.41 -0.67 13.89
N ALA A 125 -19.09 -0.51 14.07
CA ALA A 125 -18.14 -1.61 14.11
C ALA A 125 -17.78 -1.98 15.56
N SER A 126 -17.46 -3.24 15.82
CA SER A 126 -17.03 -3.75 17.13
C SER A 126 -15.60 -4.27 17.12
N LEU A 127 -15.07 -4.58 15.94
CA LEU A 127 -13.73 -5.15 15.75
C LEU A 127 -12.91 -4.30 14.79
N CYS A 128 -11.60 -4.21 15.03
CA CYS A 128 -10.69 -3.53 14.11
C CYS A 128 -10.57 -4.18 12.73
N SER A 129 -10.95 -5.46 12.61
CA SER A 129 -10.99 -6.15 11.32
C SER A 129 -12.22 -5.79 10.47
N GLN A 130 -13.17 -5.04 11.02
CA GLN A 130 -14.38 -4.59 10.33
C GLN A 130 -14.25 -3.20 9.73
N VAL A 131 -13.12 -2.52 9.97
CA VAL A 131 -12.87 -1.14 9.54
C VAL A 131 -11.57 -1.06 8.77
N GLU A 132 -11.50 -0.13 7.82
CA GLU A 132 -10.34 0.06 6.95
C GLU A 132 -9.65 1.37 7.29
N CYS A 133 -8.99 1.43 8.46
CA CYS A 133 -8.42 2.67 8.96
C CYS A 133 -7.43 3.37 8.01
N LEU A 134 -6.72 2.63 7.15
CA LEU A 134 -5.84 3.25 6.16
C LEU A 134 -6.62 3.95 5.05
N HIS A 135 -7.77 3.39 4.65
CA HIS A 135 -8.70 4.04 3.75
C HIS A 135 -9.29 5.29 4.39
N ASP A 136 -9.70 5.20 5.66
CA ASP A 136 -10.41 6.29 6.33
C ASP A 136 -9.50 7.48 6.68
N VAL A 137 -8.21 7.23 6.95
CA VAL A 137 -7.25 8.30 7.27
C VAL A 137 -6.44 8.76 6.05
N CYS A 138 -6.15 7.88 5.09
CA CYS A 138 -5.22 8.16 3.98
C CYS A 138 -5.78 7.84 2.58
N GLY A 139 -7.07 7.55 2.47
CA GLY A 139 -7.77 7.37 1.20
C GLY A 139 -8.06 8.70 0.53
N MET A 140 -7.66 8.84 -0.74
CA MET A 140 -8.08 9.97 -1.58
C MET A 140 -9.24 9.56 -2.48
N ILE A 141 -9.15 8.37 -3.08
CA ILE A 141 -10.23 7.75 -3.84
C ILE A 141 -10.51 6.40 -3.19
N PRO A 142 -11.77 6.09 -2.84
CA PRO A 142 -12.12 4.85 -2.15
C PRO A 142 -11.85 3.62 -3.03
N PHE A 143 -11.68 2.47 -2.40
CA PHE A 143 -11.67 1.18 -3.12
C PHE A 143 -13.05 0.97 -3.76
N LEU A 144 -13.08 0.59 -5.03
CA LEU A 144 -14.32 0.17 -5.70
C LEU A 144 -14.69 -1.25 -5.28
N HIS A 145 -13.68 -2.10 -5.11
CA HIS A 145 -13.80 -3.45 -4.56
C HIS A 145 -12.80 -3.63 -3.41
N PRO A 146 -13.24 -3.68 -2.14
CA PRO A 146 -12.35 -3.79 -0.98
C PRO A 146 -11.38 -4.98 -1.02
N GLU A 147 -11.79 -6.07 -1.66
CA GLU A 147 -10.98 -7.30 -1.81
C GLU A 147 -9.91 -7.19 -2.91
N TRP A 148 -9.86 -6.09 -3.68
CA TRP A 148 -9.00 -5.94 -4.85
C TRP A 148 -8.19 -4.64 -4.73
N PRO A 149 -6.86 -4.67 -4.94
CA PRO A 149 -6.06 -3.45 -4.96
C PRO A 149 -6.30 -2.69 -6.27
N ASP A 150 -7.25 -1.75 -6.27
CA ASP A 150 -7.70 -0.98 -7.44
C ASP A 150 -7.32 0.51 -7.40
N GLN A 151 -6.58 0.94 -6.37
CA GLN A 151 -6.14 2.33 -6.17
C GLN A 151 -4.92 2.70 -7.02
N PHE A 152 -5.00 2.52 -8.33
CA PHE A 152 -3.91 2.80 -9.28
C PHE A 152 -3.42 4.25 -9.28
N TYR A 153 -4.24 5.20 -8.82
CA TYR A 153 -3.83 6.59 -8.65
C TYR A 153 -2.57 6.70 -7.77
N ARG A 154 -2.38 5.78 -6.81
CA ARG A 154 -1.22 5.77 -5.92
C ARG A 154 0.11 5.61 -6.66
N LEU A 155 0.13 4.86 -7.76
CA LEU A 155 1.31 4.68 -8.61
C LEU A 155 1.72 6.00 -9.28
N PHE A 156 0.76 6.87 -9.58
CA PHE A 156 1.02 8.15 -10.21
C PHE A 156 1.30 9.25 -9.19
N THR A 157 0.51 9.32 -8.12
CA THR A 157 0.59 10.42 -7.14
C THR A 157 1.87 10.39 -6.32
N THR A 158 2.44 9.20 -6.08
CA THR A 158 3.70 9.07 -5.34
C THR A 158 4.86 9.83 -6.00
N THR A 159 4.85 9.98 -7.34
CA THR A 159 5.84 10.77 -8.08
C THR A 159 5.92 12.23 -7.64
N PHE A 160 4.84 12.77 -7.06
CA PHE A 160 4.75 14.15 -6.58
C PHE A 160 4.97 14.27 -5.07
N LEU A 161 4.92 13.16 -4.33
CA LEU A 161 5.13 13.15 -2.89
C LEU A 161 6.61 13.18 -2.56
N HIS A 162 6.97 13.80 -1.45
CA HIS A 162 8.36 13.89 -1.00
C HIS A 162 8.42 13.75 0.52
N ALA A 163 9.43 13.05 1.04
CA ALA A 163 9.58 12.80 2.48
C ALA A 163 9.80 14.07 3.32
N GLY A 164 10.17 15.19 2.70
CA GLY A 164 10.35 16.47 3.38
C GLY A 164 10.91 17.55 2.46
N ILE A 165 11.09 18.76 3.00
CA ILE A 165 11.49 19.94 2.23
C ILE A 165 12.89 19.80 1.60
N PHE A 166 13.84 19.18 2.29
CA PHE A 166 15.18 18.94 1.75
C PHE A 166 15.16 17.94 0.60
N HIS A 167 14.38 16.86 0.73
CA HIS A 167 14.23 15.88 -0.35
C HIS A 167 13.59 16.52 -1.58
N LEU A 168 12.56 17.36 -1.39
CA LEU A 168 11.93 18.13 -2.47
C LEU A 168 12.92 19.10 -3.15
N ALA A 169 13.71 19.84 -2.37
CA ALA A 169 14.68 20.79 -2.94
C ALA A 169 15.75 20.08 -3.80
N ILE A 170 16.29 18.95 -3.32
CA ILE A 170 17.29 18.18 -4.03
C ILE A 170 16.70 17.56 -5.31
N THR A 171 15.50 16.98 -5.22
CA THR A 171 14.82 16.35 -6.36
C THR A 171 14.51 17.38 -7.45
N ILE A 172 13.96 18.55 -7.10
CA ILE A 172 13.73 19.65 -8.06
C ILE A 172 15.04 20.11 -8.70
N LEU A 173 16.12 20.24 -7.91
CA LEU A 173 17.42 20.64 -8.44
C LEU A 173 17.95 19.62 -9.45
N VAL A 174 17.98 18.33 -9.09
CA VAL A 174 18.41 17.25 -9.98
C VAL A 174 17.55 17.21 -11.24
N GLN A 175 16.23 17.28 -11.08
CA GLN A 175 15.28 17.31 -12.19
C GLN A 175 15.56 18.49 -13.10
N TYR A 176 15.73 19.70 -12.58
CA TYR A 176 16.03 20.89 -13.38
C TYR A 176 17.33 20.73 -14.16
N TYR A 177 18.40 20.24 -13.54
CA TYR A 177 19.68 20.08 -14.22
C TYR A 177 19.66 19.01 -15.32
N LEU A 178 19.00 17.87 -15.10
CA LEU A 178 18.94 16.78 -16.08
C LEU A 178 17.90 17.05 -17.17
N MET A 179 16.71 17.53 -16.79
CA MET A 179 15.55 17.63 -17.68
C MET A 179 15.61 18.85 -18.59
N ARG A 180 16.18 19.98 -18.14
CA ARG A 180 16.14 21.25 -18.89
C ARG A 180 16.76 21.12 -20.29
N ASP A 181 17.92 20.48 -20.39
CA ASP A 181 18.62 20.38 -21.67
C ASP A 181 18.01 19.27 -22.55
N LEU A 182 17.56 18.17 -21.93
CA LEU A 182 16.79 17.11 -22.61
C LEU A 182 15.47 17.63 -23.20
N GLU A 183 14.76 18.49 -22.46
CA GLU A 183 13.50 19.10 -22.89
C GLU A 183 13.69 20.04 -24.07
N LYS A 184 14.74 20.87 -24.06
CA LYS A 184 15.07 21.74 -25.20
C LYS A 184 15.40 20.95 -26.46
N LEU A 185 16.07 19.81 -26.32
CA LEU A 185 16.48 18.97 -27.45
C LEU A 185 15.32 18.12 -28.00
N THR A 186 14.51 17.55 -27.12
CA THR A 186 13.52 16.52 -27.47
C THR A 186 12.11 17.12 -27.61
N GLY A 187 11.81 18.20 -26.91
CA GLY A 187 10.49 18.78 -26.75
C GLY A 187 9.78 18.30 -25.47
N SER A 188 8.97 19.17 -24.89
CA SER A 188 8.30 18.98 -23.60
C SER A 188 7.43 17.72 -23.53
N LEU A 189 6.56 17.51 -24.53
CA LEU A 189 5.65 16.35 -24.55
C LEU A 189 6.41 15.01 -24.52
N ARG A 190 7.48 14.89 -25.31
CA ARG A 190 8.23 13.63 -25.43
C ARG A 190 9.00 13.32 -24.16
N ILE A 191 9.63 14.33 -23.55
CA ILE A 191 10.29 14.16 -22.25
C ILE A 191 9.28 13.85 -21.15
N ALA A 192 8.12 14.50 -21.13
CA ALA A 192 7.05 14.16 -20.18
C ALA A 192 6.62 12.69 -20.30
N LEU A 193 6.43 12.18 -21.52
CA LEU A 193 6.09 10.78 -21.75
C LEU A 193 7.19 9.83 -21.24
N ILE A 194 8.47 10.11 -21.53
CA ILE A 194 9.60 9.30 -21.04
C ILE A 194 9.65 9.33 -19.50
N TYR A 195 9.51 10.51 -18.92
CA TYR A 195 9.54 10.74 -17.48
C TYR A 195 8.45 9.95 -16.75
N PHE A 196 7.20 10.07 -17.18
CA PHE A 196 6.09 9.37 -16.53
C PHE A 196 6.07 7.87 -16.81
N THR A 197 6.53 7.42 -17.98
CA THR A 197 6.69 5.98 -18.26
C THR A 197 7.67 5.34 -17.27
N GLY A 198 8.82 5.98 -17.06
CA GLY A 198 9.80 5.55 -16.07
C GLY A 198 9.30 5.62 -14.64
N ALA A 199 8.59 6.71 -14.28
CA ALA A 199 7.99 6.87 -12.96
C ALA A 199 7.01 5.73 -12.64
N LEU A 200 6.03 5.51 -13.53
CA LEU A 200 4.99 4.49 -13.33
C LEU A 200 5.57 3.07 -13.28
N ALA A 201 6.52 2.76 -14.16
CA ALA A 201 7.16 1.44 -14.18
C ALA A 201 8.01 1.21 -12.92
N GLY A 202 8.77 2.21 -12.49
CA GLY A 202 9.56 2.16 -11.26
C GLY A 202 8.68 1.96 -10.02
N ASN A 203 7.63 2.77 -9.88
CA ASN A 203 6.70 2.68 -8.75
C ASN A 203 5.94 1.35 -8.72
N LEU A 204 5.56 0.81 -9.88
CA LEU A 204 4.94 -0.51 -9.97
C LEU A 204 5.92 -1.61 -9.56
N ALA A 205 7.18 -1.55 -10.00
CA ALA A 205 8.20 -2.50 -9.59
C ALA A 205 8.47 -2.42 -8.08
N SER A 206 8.55 -1.22 -7.50
CA SER A 206 8.65 -1.02 -6.06
C SER A 206 7.52 -1.72 -5.30
N ALA A 207 6.27 -1.45 -5.70
CA ALA A 207 5.08 -2.02 -5.07
C ALA A 207 5.04 -3.56 -5.13
N ILE A 208 5.67 -4.15 -6.15
CA ILE A 208 5.79 -5.60 -6.32
C ILE A 208 6.86 -6.19 -5.40
N PHE A 209 8.08 -5.65 -5.44
CA PHE A 209 9.25 -6.28 -4.83
C PHE A 209 9.48 -5.87 -3.36
N ILE A 210 8.98 -4.71 -2.94
CA ILE A 210 9.10 -4.19 -1.57
C ILE A 210 7.79 -3.51 -1.07
N PRO A 211 6.66 -4.23 -1.04
CA PRO A 211 5.33 -3.66 -0.77
C PRO A 211 5.16 -2.99 0.60
N TYR A 212 6.00 -3.34 1.59
CA TYR A 212 5.89 -2.86 2.97
C TYR A 212 6.85 -1.69 3.27
N ARG A 213 7.41 -1.06 2.25
CA ARG A 213 8.28 0.10 2.38
C ARG A 213 7.59 1.32 1.77
N ALA A 214 7.62 2.42 2.50
CA ALA A 214 7.14 3.68 1.99
C ALA A 214 8.20 4.27 1.04
N GLU A 215 7.83 4.47 -0.22
CA GLU A 215 8.61 5.21 -1.21
C GLU A 215 7.83 6.43 -1.67
N VAL A 216 8.55 7.54 -1.87
CA VAL A 216 7.99 8.81 -2.36
C VAL A 216 8.97 9.47 -3.31
N GLY A 217 8.43 10.15 -4.32
CA GLY A 217 9.16 11.05 -5.19
C GLY A 217 9.45 10.47 -6.57
N PRO A 218 10.12 11.25 -7.43
CA PRO A 218 10.28 10.92 -8.83
C PRO A 218 11.54 10.07 -9.12
N ALA A 219 11.98 9.25 -8.18
CA ALA A 219 13.24 8.51 -8.30
C ALA A 219 13.33 7.65 -9.58
N GLY A 220 12.29 6.87 -9.88
CA GLY A 220 12.20 6.11 -11.14
C GLY A 220 12.21 7.00 -12.39
N ALA A 221 11.61 8.19 -12.31
CA ALA A 221 11.60 9.17 -13.40
C ALA A 221 12.99 9.78 -13.65
N HIS A 222 13.76 10.06 -12.59
CA HIS A 222 15.14 10.54 -12.70
C HIS A 222 16.05 9.51 -13.35
N PHE A 223 15.89 8.22 -13.01
CA PHE A 223 16.62 7.15 -13.68
C PHE A 223 16.20 6.99 -15.14
N ALA A 224 14.95 7.29 -15.47
CA ALA A 224 14.52 7.36 -16.87
C ALA A 224 15.20 8.51 -17.62
N LEU A 225 15.34 9.70 -17.02
CA LEU A 225 16.11 10.81 -17.60
C LEU A 225 17.60 10.45 -17.76
N LEU A 226 18.19 9.74 -16.80
CA LEU A 226 19.55 9.22 -16.91
C LEU A 226 19.69 8.24 -18.08
N ALA A 227 18.70 7.37 -18.28
CA ALA A 227 18.64 6.48 -19.44
C ALA A 227 18.52 7.28 -20.76
N THR A 228 17.75 8.36 -20.78
CA THR A 228 17.65 9.27 -21.92
C THR A 228 19.01 9.85 -22.31
N LEU A 229 19.81 10.29 -21.33
CA LEU A 229 21.18 10.78 -21.58
C LEU A 229 22.09 9.69 -22.16
N VAL A 230 21.94 8.44 -21.71
CA VAL A 230 22.69 7.31 -22.30
C VAL A 230 22.27 7.12 -23.76
N VAL A 231 20.97 7.11 -24.05
CA VAL A 231 20.44 6.96 -25.42
C VAL A 231 20.88 8.13 -26.31
N GLU A 232 20.94 9.35 -25.78
CA GLU A 232 21.45 10.53 -26.49
C GLU A 232 22.91 10.33 -26.92
N VAL A 233 23.78 9.87 -26.02
CA VAL A 233 25.20 9.59 -26.32
C VAL A 233 25.32 8.48 -27.36
N LEU A 234 24.50 7.43 -27.27
CA LEU A 234 24.51 6.32 -28.23
C LEU A 234 24.05 6.77 -29.63
N ASN A 235 23.00 7.59 -29.72
CA ASN A 235 22.52 8.10 -31.00
C ASN A 235 23.46 9.14 -31.61
N SER A 236 24.07 9.98 -30.78
CA SER A 236 24.99 11.03 -31.20
C SER A 236 26.44 10.55 -31.31
N TRP A 237 26.69 9.25 -31.16
CA TRP A 237 28.04 8.66 -31.08
C TRP A 237 29.02 9.15 -32.16
N PRO A 238 28.63 9.25 -33.45
CA PRO A 238 29.53 9.71 -34.51
C PRO A 238 29.87 11.21 -34.42
N MET A 239 29.04 12.00 -33.75
CA MET A 239 29.17 13.46 -33.62
C MET A 239 29.98 13.87 -32.39
N LEU A 240 30.11 12.99 -31.39
CA LEU A 240 30.89 13.28 -30.19
C LEU A 240 32.39 13.10 -30.44
N LYS A 241 33.19 14.04 -29.91
CA LYS A 241 34.67 13.94 -29.94
C LYS A 241 35.21 12.77 -29.11
N HIS A 242 34.58 12.46 -27.97
CA HIS A 242 34.99 11.40 -27.05
C HIS A 242 33.79 10.59 -26.49
N PRO A 243 33.07 9.85 -27.34
CA PRO A 243 31.82 9.19 -26.96
C PRO A 243 32.00 8.11 -25.89
N ARG A 244 33.10 7.35 -25.94
CA ARG A 244 33.42 6.33 -24.92
C ARG A 244 33.57 6.93 -23.53
N ARG A 245 34.20 8.11 -23.41
CA ARG A 245 34.38 8.80 -22.13
C ARG A 245 33.07 9.40 -21.61
N ALA A 246 32.20 9.87 -22.51
CA ALA A 246 30.87 10.34 -22.15
C ALA A 246 30.01 9.18 -21.63
N LEU A 247 29.96 8.07 -22.36
CA LEU A 247 29.23 6.87 -21.94
C LEU A 247 29.78 6.31 -20.62
N SER A 248 31.10 6.17 -20.49
CA SER A 248 31.70 5.63 -19.26
C SER A 248 31.36 6.47 -18.04
N LYS A 249 31.31 7.81 -18.17
CA LYS A 249 30.88 8.69 -17.08
C LYS A 249 29.43 8.41 -16.66
N LEU A 250 28.51 8.29 -17.61
CA LEU A 250 27.10 8.00 -17.31
C LEU A 250 26.92 6.62 -16.67
N ILE A 251 27.64 5.60 -17.15
CA ILE A 251 27.60 4.25 -16.57
C ILE A 251 28.19 4.23 -15.15
N ILE A 252 29.29 4.96 -14.90
CA ILE A 252 29.86 5.09 -13.55
C ILE A 252 28.85 5.78 -12.62
N ILE A 253 28.16 6.82 -13.08
CA ILE A 253 27.10 7.48 -12.31
C ILE A 253 25.96 6.50 -12.02
N LEU A 254 25.48 5.77 -13.01
CA LEU A 254 24.41 4.78 -12.86
C LEU A 254 24.77 3.72 -11.81
N VAL A 255 25.94 3.10 -11.96
CA VAL A 255 26.42 2.07 -11.02
C VAL A 255 26.63 2.66 -9.63
N GLY A 256 27.19 3.87 -9.54
CA GLY A 256 27.36 4.57 -8.27
C GLY A 256 26.03 4.84 -7.57
N LEU A 257 25.00 5.28 -8.30
CA LEU A 257 23.66 5.51 -7.74
C LEU A 257 22.97 4.20 -7.31
N LEU A 258 23.15 3.09 -8.05
CA LEU A 258 22.63 1.78 -7.64
C LEU A 258 23.36 1.23 -6.41
N ILE A 259 24.67 1.47 -6.28
CA ILE A 259 25.44 1.13 -5.07
C ILE A 259 24.95 1.98 -3.89
N LEU A 260 24.75 3.29 -4.10
CA LEU A 260 24.16 4.16 -3.07
C LEU A 260 22.74 3.74 -2.72
N GLY A 261 22.00 3.13 -3.64
CA GLY A 261 20.66 2.63 -3.36
C GLY A 261 20.60 1.35 -2.52
N ILE A 262 21.75 0.83 -2.11
CA ILE A 262 21.86 -0.18 -1.05
C ILE A 262 21.70 0.47 0.35
N LEU A 263 21.72 1.81 0.42
CA LEU A 263 21.50 2.52 1.67
C LEU A 263 20.01 2.49 2.07
N PRO A 264 19.72 2.68 3.37
CA PRO A 264 18.36 2.70 3.85
C PRO A 264 17.54 3.82 3.18
N TRP A 265 16.25 3.54 3.01
CA TRP A 265 15.21 4.38 2.39
C TRP A 265 15.39 4.67 0.90
N VAL A 266 16.33 4.02 0.22
CA VAL A 266 16.49 4.12 -1.22
C VAL A 266 15.94 2.86 -1.89
N ASP A 267 15.28 3.04 -3.04
CA ASP A 267 14.69 1.93 -3.78
C ASP A 267 15.40 1.68 -5.12
N ASN A 268 16.19 0.61 -5.16
CA ASN A 268 16.86 0.17 -6.38
C ASN A 268 15.92 -0.50 -7.38
N TYR A 269 14.76 -1.03 -6.98
CA TYR A 269 13.78 -1.55 -7.94
C TYR A 269 13.17 -0.42 -8.76
N ALA A 270 12.73 0.65 -8.09
CA ALA A 270 12.25 1.86 -8.77
C ALA A 270 13.32 2.45 -9.71
N HIS A 271 14.57 2.54 -9.24
CA HIS A 271 15.70 3.00 -10.05
C HIS A 271 15.96 2.13 -11.29
N LEU A 272 16.06 0.81 -11.11
CA LEU A 272 16.38 -0.13 -12.18
C LEU A 272 15.28 -0.18 -13.24
N PHE A 273 14.03 -0.35 -12.82
CA PHE A 273 12.90 -0.42 -13.76
C PHE A 273 12.62 0.95 -14.38
N GLY A 274 12.78 2.04 -13.65
CA GLY A 274 12.76 3.40 -14.20
C GLY A 274 13.80 3.59 -15.31
N PHE A 275 15.03 3.10 -15.10
CA PHE A 275 16.08 3.14 -16.13
C PHE A 275 15.73 2.27 -17.35
N ILE A 276 15.29 1.03 -17.17
CA ILE A 276 14.94 0.11 -18.26
C ILE A 276 13.82 0.69 -19.13
N PHE A 277 12.72 1.12 -18.52
CA PHE A 277 11.60 1.71 -19.24
C PHE A 277 11.96 3.06 -19.86
N GLY A 278 12.74 3.89 -19.16
CA GLY A 278 13.25 5.14 -19.71
C GLY A 278 14.15 4.93 -20.92
N PHE A 279 15.00 3.90 -20.92
CA PHE A 279 15.86 3.54 -22.05
C PHE A 279 15.04 3.15 -23.28
N LEU A 280 14.05 2.27 -23.11
CA LEU A 280 13.14 1.85 -24.18
C LEU A 280 12.30 3.04 -24.70
N ALA A 281 11.73 3.84 -23.78
CA ALA A 281 10.92 5.00 -24.13
C ALA A 281 11.73 6.07 -24.88
N SER A 282 12.99 6.29 -24.47
CA SER A 282 13.90 7.21 -25.13
C SER A 282 14.21 6.77 -26.56
N TYR A 283 14.46 5.48 -26.80
CA TYR A 283 14.63 4.97 -28.16
C TYR A 283 13.37 5.13 -29.02
N ALA A 284 12.18 5.02 -28.42
CA ALA A 284 10.92 5.17 -29.14
C ALA A 284 10.59 6.65 -29.45
N LEU A 285 10.88 7.57 -28.53
CA LEU A 285 10.33 8.94 -28.55
C LEU A 285 11.36 10.03 -28.90
N MET A 286 12.66 9.83 -28.67
CA MET A 286 13.64 10.88 -28.98
C MET A 286 13.76 11.15 -30.48
N PRO A 287 13.89 12.42 -30.91
CA PRO A 287 14.22 12.75 -32.29
C PRO A 287 15.63 12.29 -32.65
N PHE A 288 15.85 11.89 -33.90
CA PHE A 288 17.13 11.40 -34.39
C PHE A 288 17.43 11.97 -35.78
N ILE A 289 18.73 12.10 -36.08
CA ILE A 289 19.22 12.60 -37.37
C ILE A 289 19.34 11.39 -38.31
N THR A 290 18.45 11.27 -39.30
CA THR A 290 18.55 10.23 -40.35
C THR A 290 19.33 10.74 -41.54
N PHE A 291 20.29 9.96 -42.03
CA PHE A 291 21.07 10.29 -43.23
C PHE A 291 20.60 9.52 -44.50
N GLY A 292 19.50 8.73 -44.43
CA GLY A 292 18.91 8.06 -45.60
C GLY A 292 17.57 7.31 -45.37
N HIS A 293 16.94 6.84 -46.47
CA HIS A 293 15.65 6.11 -46.42
C HIS A 293 15.73 4.73 -45.74
N TYR A 294 16.87 4.05 -45.85
CA TYR A 294 17.11 2.76 -45.22
C TYR A 294 17.18 2.88 -43.69
N ASP A 295 17.81 3.95 -43.20
CA ASP A 295 17.88 4.26 -41.77
C ASP A 295 16.50 4.59 -41.19
N ARG A 296 15.62 5.23 -41.99
CA ARG A 296 14.24 5.50 -41.60
C ARG A 296 13.45 4.22 -41.33
N ARG A 297 13.50 3.22 -42.22
CA ARG A 297 12.77 1.95 -42.03
C ARG A 297 13.27 1.20 -40.79
N ARG A 298 14.59 1.05 -40.64
CA ARG A 298 15.21 0.42 -39.46
C ARG A 298 14.76 1.08 -38.17
N LYS A 299 14.67 2.42 -38.17
CA LYS A 299 14.27 3.16 -36.99
C LYS A 299 12.78 3.04 -36.67
N VAL A 300 11.90 3.05 -37.68
CA VAL A 300 10.47 2.77 -37.47
C VAL A 300 10.28 1.37 -36.86
N ILE A 301 11.01 0.37 -37.36
CA ILE A 301 11.00 -0.98 -36.79
C ILE A 301 11.47 -0.96 -35.33
N LEU A 302 12.57 -0.27 -35.02
CA LEU A 302 13.08 -0.13 -33.66
C LEU A 302 12.06 0.54 -32.73
N ILE A 303 11.36 1.59 -33.18
CA ILE A 303 10.32 2.27 -32.41
C ILE A 303 9.21 1.28 -32.05
N TRP A 304 8.71 0.51 -33.03
CA TRP A 304 7.68 -0.50 -32.78
C TRP A 304 8.15 -1.59 -31.82
N ILE A 305 9.39 -2.08 -31.97
CA ILE A 305 9.98 -3.05 -31.04
C ILE A 305 10.02 -2.49 -29.62
N CYS A 306 10.48 -1.25 -29.44
CA CYS A 306 10.53 -0.61 -28.13
C CYS A 306 9.14 -0.40 -27.52
N LEU A 307 8.16 0.04 -28.32
CA LEU A 307 6.78 0.22 -27.85
C LEU A 307 6.12 -1.10 -27.45
N VAL A 308 6.29 -2.14 -28.26
CA VAL A 308 5.78 -3.49 -27.93
C VAL A 308 6.47 -4.04 -26.68
N ALA A 309 7.78 -3.84 -26.53
CA ALA A 309 8.52 -4.24 -25.34
C ALA A 309 8.05 -3.50 -24.07
N ILE A 310 7.78 -2.20 -24.16
CA ILE A 310 7.23 -1.42 -23.04
C ILE A 310 5.86 -1.97 -22.62
N LEU A 311 4.97 -2.19 -23.59
CA LEU A 311 3.63 -2.71 -23.31
C LEU A 311 3.67 -4.12 -22.72
N SER A 312 4.52 -5.00 -23.26
CA SER A 312 4.65 -6.38 -22.75
C SER A 312 5.25 -6.43 -21.35
N LEU A 313 6.27 -5.60 -21.07
CA LEU A 313 6.85 -5.50 -19.73
C LEU A 313 5.86 -4.89 -18.73
N PHE A 314 5.09 -3.86 -19.10
CA PHE A 314 4.04 -3.32 -18.23
C PHE A 314 2.97 -4.37 -17.93
N ALA A 315 2.48 -5.07 -18.97
CA ALA A 315 1.50 -6.14 -18.78
C ALA A 315 2.04 -7.26 -17.88
N LEU A 316 3.32 -7.62 -18.03
CA LEU A 316 3.97 -8.60 -17.18
C LEU A 316 4.04 -8.14 -15.72
N LEU A 317 4.45 -6.89 -15.48
CA LEU A 317 4.50 -6.33 -14.12
C LEU A 317 3.11 -6.26 -13.48
N ILE A 318 2.08 -5.85 -14.22
CA ILE A 318 0.70 -5.85 -13.74
C ILE A 318 0.24 -7.29 -13.42
N ALA A 319 0.49 -8.24 -14.31
CA ALA A 319 0.16 -9.63 -14.07
C ALA A 319 0.88 -10.18 -12.83
N LEU A 320 2.15 -9.83 -12.65
CA LEU A 320 2.93 -10.23 -11.49
C LEU A 320 2.35 -9.62 -10.20
N PHE A 321 2.00 -8.33 -10.21
CA PHE A 321 1.39 -7.64 -9.07
C PHE A 321 0.11 -8.31 -8.56
N TYR A 322 -0.76 -8.79 -9.47
CA TYR A 322 -2.03 -9.43 -9.10
C TYR A 322 -1.92 -10.94 -8.82
N ASN A 323 -1.03 -11.65 -9.49
CA ASN A 323 -1.01 -13.12 -9.46
C ASN A 323 0.12 -13.71 -8.60
N VAL A 324 1.17 -12.93 -8.30
CA VAL A 324 2.35 -13.45 -7.61
C VAL A 324 2.64 -12.60 -6.37
N PRO A 325 2.32 -13.09 -5.16
CA PRO A 325 2.71 -12.42 -3.93
C PRO A 325 4.23 -12.59 -3.70
N VAL A 326 5.06 -11.66 -4.18
CA VAL A 326 6.54 -11.67 -3.99
C VAL A 326 6.93 -11.13 -2.60
N TYR A 327 6.06 -11.26 -1.61
CA TYR A 327 6.18 -10.62 -0.30
C TYR A 327 7.30 -11.20 0.58
N GLU A 328 7.76 -12.42 0.27
CA GLU A 328 8.72 -13.18 1.10
C GLU A 328 10.05 -13.46 0.38
N CYS A 329 10.42 -12.66 -0.62
CA CYS A 329 11.72 -12.81 -1.27
C CYS A 329 12.84 -12.17 -0.43
N GLU A 330 13.52 -12.96 0.42
CA GLU A 330 14.66 -12.48 1.23
C GLU A 330 15.81 -11.95 0.38
N VAL A 331 16.08 -12.56 -0.78
CA VAL A 331 17.10 -12.09 -1.73
C VAL A 331 16.73 -10.72 -2.33
N CYS A 332 15.43 -10.46 -2.50
CA CYS A 332 14.97 -9.20 -3.06
C CYS A 332 15.20 -8.03 -2.10
N LYS A 333 15.13 -8.28 -0.79
CA LYS A 333 15.44 -7.26 0.23
C LYS A 333 16.91 -6.81 0.18
N LEU A 334 17.83 -7.72 -0.13
CA LEU A 334 19.27 -7.44 -0.24
C LEU A 334 19.62 -6.50 -1.39
N PHE A 335 18.80 -6.45 -2.44
CA PHE A 335 19.01 -5.52 -3.55
C PHE A 335 18.78 -4.05 -3.15
N ASN A 336 17.89 -3.81 -2.19
CA ASN A 336 17.58 -2.47 -1.67
C ASN A 336 18.33 -2.14 -0.38
N CYS A 337 18.73 -3.12 0.43
CA CYS A 337 19.54 -2.84 1.61
C CYS A 337 20.39 -4.02 2.05
N ILE A 338 21.70 -3.80 2.14
CA ILE A 338 22.64 -4.75 2.72
C ILE A 338 22.80 -4.40 4.21
N PRO A 339 22.53 -5.34 5.13
CA PRO A 339 22.64 -5.09 6.57
C PRO A 339 24.13 -5.09 6.98
N PHE A 340 24.79 -3.94 6.82
CA PHE A 340 26.18 -3.75 7.30
C PHE A 340 26.29 -3.82 8.83
N THR A 341 25.22 -3.44 9.53
CA THR A 341 25.05 -3.65 10.98
C THR A 341 23.66 -4.25 11.24
N ARG A 342 23.44 -4.82 12.43
CA ARG A 342 22.17 -5.50 12.78
C ARG A 342 20.93 -4.63 12.59
N ASP A 343 21.07 -3.32 12.84
CA ASP A 343 19.95 -2.38 12.83
C ASP A 343 19.91 -1.48 11.57
N PHE A 344 20.89 -1.61 10.67
CA PHE A 344 21.05 -0.69 9.52
C PHE A 344 19.82 -0.66 8.61
N CYS A 345 19.22 -1.83 8.34
CA CYS A 345 18.03 -1.97 7.51
C CYS A 345 16.75 -2.23 8.33
N ALA A 346 16.82 -2.23 9.66
CA ALA A 346 15.74 -2.73 10.52
C ALA A 346 14.50 -1.81 10.53
N SER A 347 14.69 -0.49 10.34
CA SER A 347 13.62 0.50 10.35
C SER A 347 12.90 0.68 9.00
N GLN A 348 13.34 0.00 7.95
CA GLN A 348 12.84 0.25 6.60
C GLN A 348 11.48 -0.37 6.30
N ASN A 349 11.17 -1.49 6.95
CA ASN A 349 9.89 -2.15 6.76
C ASN A 349 8.89 -1.56 7.75
N ILE A 350 7.69 -1.25 7.29
CA ILE A 350 6.56 -0.95 8.18
C ILE A 350 6.28 -2.24 8.95
N ASN A 351 6.79 -2.31 10.18
CA ASN A 351 6.64 -3.50 11.01
C ASN A 351 5.25 -3.43 11.66
N PHE A 352 4.28 -4.16 11.09
CA PHE A 352 2.94 -4.27 11.66
C PHE A 352 2.89 -5.07 12.97
N LYS A 353 4.04 -5.59 13.45
CA LYS A 353 4.11 -6.13 14.81
C LYS A 353 3.85 -4.99 15.78
N ARG A 354 2.62 -5.00 16.32
CA ARG A 354 2.21 -4.32 17.56
C ARG A 354 3.44 -4.19 18.45
N GLU A 355 3.89 -2.96 18.68
CA GLU A 355 4.57 -2.69 19.94
C GLU A 355 3.61 -3.20 21.02
N GLU A 356 4.07 -4.20 21.79
CA GLU A 356 3.31 -4.69 22.93
C GLU A 356 2.95 -3.48 23.79
N PRO A 357 1.67 -3.26 24.11
CA PRO A 357 1.32 -2.16 24.99
C PRO A 357 1.97 -2.42 26.35
N VAL A 358 2.74 -1.42 26.82
CA VAL A 358 3.19 -1.29 28.21
C VAL A 358 2.01 -1.35 29.16
#